data_AF-A0A3C0A0V1-F1
#
_entry.id   AF-A0A3C0A0V1-F1
#
_cell.length_a   1.000
_cell.length_b   1.000
_cell.length_c   1.000
_cell.angle_alpha   90.00
_cell.angle_beta   90.00
_cell.angle_gamma   90.00
#
_symmetry.space_group_name_H-M   'P 1'
#
loop_
_entity.id
_entity.type
_entity.pdbx_description
1 polymer ?
#
loop_
_entity_poly.entity_id
_entity_poly.type
_entity_poly.pdbx_seq_one_letter_code
_entity_poly.pdbx_strand_id
1 'polypeptide(L)' 'MKIATFWVVTKPGSESVLADICFEADTKSLARQFRGGLKEDDIHALYTERGEAEKEARRILAAFEKQDAEAEQAGE' A
#
# COMPACT_ATOMS: atom_id res chain seq x y z
N MET A 1 9.74 22.47 -9.18
CA MET A 1 9.32 21.90 -7.88
C MET A 1 9.99 20.55 -7.74
N LYS A 2 10.92 20.37 -6.79
CA LYS A 2 11.49 19.04 -6.49
C LYS A 2 10.61 18.41 -5.42
N ILE A 3 9.95 17.31 -5.75
CA ILE A 3 9.28 16.47 -4.75
C ILE A 3 10.41 15.77 -3.98
N ALA A 4 10.63 16.17 -2.72
CA ALA A 4 11.69 15.59 -1.89
C ALA A 4 11.27 14.20 -1.38
N THR A 5 10.00 14.06 -1.00
CA THR A 5 9.38 12.81 -0.55
C THR A 5 7.92 12.76 -1.01
N PHE A 6 7.38 11.55 -1.08
CA PHE A 6 5.99 11.23 -1.40
C PHE A 6 5.58 9.99 -0.61
N TRP A 7 4.28 9.72 -0.58
CA TRP A 7 3.70 8.58 0.10
C TRP A 7 3.31 7.52 -0.92
N VAL A 8 3.68 6.28 -0.64
CA VAL A 8 3.39 5.11 -1.47
C VAL A 8 2.32 4.30 -0.77
N VAL A 9 1.26 3.98 -1.50
CA VAL A 9 0.24 3.02 -1.07
C VAL A 9 0.36 1.77 -1.94
N THR A 10 0.55 0.61 -1.32
CA THR A 10 0.61 -0.70 -2.00
C THR A 10 -0.64 -1.51 -1.73
N LYS A 11 -0.89 -2.53 -2.55
CA LYS A 11 -1.99 -3.47 -2.36
C LYS A 11 -1.74 -4.31 -1.09
N PRO A 12 -2.75 -4.46 -0.21
CA PRO A 12 -2.63 -5.31 0.97
C PRO A 12 -2.60 -6.80 0.60
N GLY A 13 -1.94 -7.59 1.44
CA GLY A 13 -2.10 -9.04 1.53
C GLY A 13 -2.72 -9.46 2.86
N SER A 14 -2.92 -10.77 3.05
CA SER A 14 -3.67 -11.34 4.18
C SER A 14 -3.14 -10.99 5.58
N GLU A 15 -1.84 -10.71 5.71
CA GLU A 15 -1.23 -10.31 6.99
C GLU A 15 -0.77 -8.85 7.02
N SER A 16 -1.10 -8.07 5.99
CA SER A 16 -0.65 -6.69 5.90
C SER A 16 -1.30 -5.81 6.97
N VAL A 17 -0.50 -4.95 7.60
CA VAL A 17 -0.98 -3.83 8.41
C VAL A 17 -0.77 -2.51 7.67
N LEU A 18 -1.37 -1.43 8.19
CA LEU A 18 -1.29 -0.10 7.59
C LEU A 18 0.16 0.35 7.30
N ALA A 19 1.11 0.01 8.18
CA ALA A 19 2.51 0.38 8.03
C ALA A 19 3.23 -0.38 6.89
N ASP A 20 2.75 -1.56 6.52
CA ASP A 20 3.30 -2.34 5.41
C ASP A 20 2.90 -1.74 4.06
N ILE A 21 1.67 -1.20 4.01
CA ILE A 21 1.06 -0.73 2.76
C ILE A 21 1.12 0.78 2.57
N CYS A 22 1.46 1.56 3.59
CA CYS A 22 1.49 3.02 3.51
C CYS A 22 2.76 3.57 4.14
N PHE A 23 3.70 4.01 3.31
CA PHE A 23 5.00 4.51 3.76
C PHE A 23 5.47 5.72 2.97
N GLU A 24 6.24 6.58 3.63
CA GLU A 24 6.92 7.70 2.99
C GLU A 24 8.20 7.22 2.29
N ALA A 25 8.42 7.71 1.07
CA ALA A 25 9.61 7.40 0.30
C ALA A 25 10.08 8.62 -0.51
N ASP A 26 11.38 8.63 -0.81
CA ASP A 26 11.92 9.39 -1.93
C ASP A 26 12.18 8.44 -3.11
N THR A 27 12.61 9.00 -4.24
CA THR A 27 12.94 8.20 -5.44
C THR A 27 14.00 7.12 -5.20
N LYS A 28 14.97 7.34 -4.31
CA LYS A 28 16.03 6.37 -4.01
C LYS A 28 15.49 5.23 -3.13
N SER A 29 14.67 5.57 -2.15
CA SER A 29 14.01 4.61 -1.26
C SER A 29 13.02 3.74 -2.02
N LEU A 30 12.20 4.34 -2.91
CA LEU A 30 11.30 3.56 -3.78
C LEU A 30 12.09 2.64 -4.72
N ALA A 31 13.20 3.12 -5.31
CA ALA A 31 14.06 2.27 -6.13
C ALA A 31 14.65 1.08 -5.35
N ARG A 32 14.93 1.24 -4.04
CA ARG A 32 15.35 0.13 -3.19
C ARG A 32 14.21 -0.86 -2.92
N GLN A 33 12.98 -0.38 -2.75
CA GLN A 33 11.81 -1.26 -2.61
C GLN A 33 11.62 -2.13 -3.85
N PHE A 34 11.74 -1.55 -5.05
CA PHE A 34 11.70 -2.34 -6.30
C PHE A 34 12.80 -3.40 -6.38
N ARG A 35 14.02 -3.07 -5.93
CA ARG A 35 15.12 -4.06 -5.84
C ARG A 35 14.87 -5.14 -4.78
N GLY A 36 14.08 -4.82 -3.76
CA GLY A 36 13.64 -5.72 -2.70
C GLY A 36 12.49 -6.64 -3.10
N GLY A 37 11.92 -6.47 -4.30
CA GLY A 37 10.87 -7.34 -4.83
C GLY A 37 9.49 -6.70 -4.92
N LEU A 38 9.32 -5.43 -4.50
CA LEU A 38 8.12 -4.67 -4.82
C LEU A 38 7.98 -4.61 -6.35
N LYS A 39 6.79 -4.82 -6.89
CA LYS A 39 6.49 -4.67 -8.31
C LYS A 39 5.69 -3.41 -8.55
N GLU A 40 5.73 -2.90 -9.78
CA GLU A 40 4.91 -1.75 -10.17
C GLU A 40 3.41 -2.06 -10.00
N ASP A 41 2.99 -3.28 -10.35
CA ASP A 41 1.61 -3.77 -10.15
C ASP A 41 1.19 -3.87 -8.67
N ASP A 42 2.14 -3.90 -7.74
CA ASP A 42 1.83 -3.89 -6.30
C ASP A 42 1.51 -2.48 -5.81
N ILE A 43 1.90 -1.43 -6.56
CA ILE A 43 1.57 -0.04 -6.22
C ILE A 43 0.11 0.23 -6.55
N HIS A 44 -0.64 0.63 -5.53
CA HIS A 44 -2.02 1.07 -5.67
C HIS A 44 -2.09 2.55 -6.08
N ALA A 45 -1.35 3.41 -5.37
CA ALA A 45 -1.32 4.85 -5.64
C ALA A 45 -0.12 5.56 -5.01
N LEU A 46 0.19 6.76 -5.51
CA LEU A 46 1.19 7.67 -4.96
C LEU A 46 0.52 9.00 -4.55
N TYR A 47 0.94 9.54 -3.41
CA TYR A 47 0.38 10.77 -2.85
C TYR A 47 1.48 11.74 -2.43
N THR A 48 1.19 13.03 -2.50
CA THR A 48 2.07 14.07 -1.93
C THR A 48 1.79 14.33 -0.46
N GLU A 49 0.60 13.97 0.03
CA GLU A 49 0.15 14.25 1.38
C GLU A 49 -0.14 12.95 2.15
N ARG A 50 0.34 12.91 3.39
CA ARG A 50 0.16 11.77 4.31
C ARG A 50 -1.31 11.46 4.57
N GLY A 51 -2.14 12.49 4.78
CA GLY A 51 -3.55 12.31 5.16
C GLY A 51 -4.35 11.57 4.09
N GLU A 52 -4.15 11.93 2.82
CA GLU A 52 -4.79 11.27 1.68
C GLU A 52 -4.29 9.83 1.52
N ALA A 53 -2.97 9.60 1.68
CA ALA A 53 -2.38 8.27 1.62
C ALA A 53 -2.92 7.34 2.71
N GLU A 54 -2.93 7.78 3.97
CA GLU A 54 -3.44 6.97 5.08
C GLU A 54 -4.93 6.68 4.94
N LYS A 55 -5.71 7.66 4.46
CA LYS A 55 -7.14 7.48 4.23
C LYS A 55 -7.40 6.42 3.18
N GLU A 56 -6.68 6.45 2.06
CA GLU A 56 -6.82 5.43 1.01
C GLU A 56 -6.31 4.06 1.49
N ALA A 57 -5.16 4.01 2.14
CA ALA A 57 -4.59 2.78 2.66
C ALA A 57 -5.54 2.07 3.64
N ARG A 58 -6.16 2.82 4.56
CA ARG A 58 -7.19 2.27 5.47
C ARG A 58 -8.41 1.76 4.72
N ARG A 59 -8.83 2.45 3.65
CA ARG A 59 -9.99 2.06 2.83
C ARG A 59 -9.75 0.73 2.13
N ILE A 60 -8.59 0.57 1.50
CA ILE A 60 -8.26 -0.66 0.76
C ILE A 60 -7.96 -1.83 1.69
N LEU A 61 -7.33 -1.57 2.85
CA LEU A 61 -7.05 -2.60 3.84
C LEU A 61 -8.36 -3.18 4.38
N ALA A 62 -9.29 -2.33 4.81
CA ALA A 62 -10.60 -2.77 5.30
C ALA A 62 -11.46 -3.44 4.21
N ALA A 63 -11.28 -3.07 2.94
CA ALA A 63 -11.95 -3.75 1.84
C ALA A 63 -11.37 -5.14 1.60
N PHE A 64 -10.05 -5.29 1.68
CA PHE A 64 -9.36 -6.57 1.55
C PHE A 64 -9.72 -7.52 2.70
N GLU A 65 -9.68 -7.07 3.95
CA GLU A 65 -10.06 -7.87 5.13
C GLU A 65 -11.47 -8.46 5.01
N LYS A 66 -12.43 -7.70 4.46
CA LYS A 66 -13.79 -8.19 4.21
C LYS A 66 -13.82 -9.25 3.12
N GLN A 67 -13.15 -8.99 2.00
CA GLN A 67 -13.10 -9.94 0.87
C GLN A 67 -12.41 -11.25 1.24
N ASP A 68 -11.31 -11.18 2.00
CA ASP A 68 -10.57 -12.34 2.48
C ASP A 68 -11.43 -13.20 3.42
N ALA A 69 -12.14 -12.56 4.36
CA ALA A 69 -13.09 -13.25 5.24
C ALA A 69 -14.27 -13.89 4.49
N GLU A 70 -14.81 -13.23 3.46
CA GLU A 70 -15.89 -13.77 2.62
C GLU A 70 -15.42 -14.95 1.75
N ALA A 71 -14.18 -14.90 1.25
CA ALA A 71 -13.58 -15.98 0.47
C ALA A 71 -13.31 -17.22 1.33
N GLU A 72 -12.89 -17.04 2.57
CA GLU A 72 -12.68 -18.15 3.52
C GLU A 72 -14.00 -18.85 3.88
N GLN A 73 -15.09 -18.09 4.05
CA GLN A 73 -16.43 -18.64 4.34
C GLN A 73 -17.08 -19.35 3.15
N ALA A 74 -16.72 -19.03 1.91
CA ALA A 74 -17.26 -19.67 0.71
C ALA A 74 -16.51 -20.94 0.31
N GLY A 75 -15.39 -21.25 0.98
CA GLY A 75 -14.54 -22.42 0.74
C GLY A 75 -14.88 -23.65 1.59
N GLU A 76 -15.84 -23.55 2.51
CA GLU A 76 -16.31 -24.64 3.40
C GLU A 76 -17.62 -25.31 2.95
#